data_AF-A0A6P5EPC8-F1
#
_entry.id   AF-A0A6P5EPC8-F1
#
_cell.length_a   1.000
_cell.length_b   1.000
_cell.length_c   1.000
_cell.angle_alpha   90.00
_cell.angle_beta   90.00
_cell.angle_gamma   90.00
#
_symmetry.space_group_name_H-M   'P 1'
#
loop_
_entity.id
_entity.type
_entity.pdbx_description
1 polymer ?
#
loop_
_entity_poly.entity_id
_entity_poly.type
_entity_poly.pdbx_seq_one_letter_code
_entity_poly.pdbx_strand_id
1 'polypeptide(L)'
;MDHAGGDDNEGVAVVGFEVPTSPDSSYNNPIPGNEDEAREPPLAPPHLNQTLLSFPPSQDDSSSLPLPQNVILNHLYIEKESSRSVVALGITHRYRSKFVTVVLYKPVQRRGT
;
A
#
# COMPACT_ATOMS: atom_id res chain seq x y z
N MET A 1 30.31 -26.90 -7.48
CA MET A 1 28.85 -26.77 -7.54
C MET A 1 28.50 -26.34 -6.12
N ASP A 2 28.08 -25.11 -5.85
CA ASP A 2 26.72 -24.65 -6.17
C ASP A 2 26.60 -23.12 -6.32
N HIS A 3 25.83 -22.78 -7.35
CA HIS A 3 25.04 -21.59 -7.69
C HIS A 3 25.37 -20.17 -7.16
N ALA A 4 25.74 -19.34 -8.13
CA ALA A 4 25.52 -17.90 -8.17
C ALA A 4 24.02 -17.55 -7.98
N GLY A 5 23.76 -16.55 -7.14
CA GLY A 5 22.57 -15.72 -7.20
C GLY A 5 23.03 -14.28 -7.36
N GLY A 6 22.86 -13.72 -8.56
CA GLY A 6 23.12 -12.31 -8.84
C GLY A 6 22.21 -11.45 -7.98
N ASP A 7 22.81 -10.51 -7.26
CA ASP A 7 22.08 -9.44 -6.59
C ASP A 7 21.93 -8.30 -7.59
N ASP A 8 20.97 -8.46 -8.50
CA ASP A 8 20.68 -7.54 -9.61
C ASP A 8 19.93 -6.28 -9.14
N ASN A 9 20.07 -5.87 -7.88
CA ASN A 9 19.44 -4.66 -7.36
C ASN A 9 20.27 -3.41 -7.67
N GLU A 10 20.64 -3.23 -8.95
CA GLU A 10 21.21 -1.98 -9.45
C GLU A 10 20.08 -0.98 -9.72
N GLY A 11 19.34 -0.66 -8.66
CA GLY A 11 18.42 0.47 -8.62
C GLY A 11 19.18 1.68 -8.11
N VAL A 12 19.24 2.77 -8.88
CA VAL A 12 19.80 4.06 -8.48
C VAL A 12 19.25 4.45 -7.11
N ALA A 13 20.04 4.23 -6.05
CA ALA A 13 19.70 4.66 -4.71
C ALA A 13 19.97 6.16 -4.61
N VAL A 14 18.91 6.93 -4.37
CA VAL A 14 19.05 8.36 -4.07
C VAL A 14 19.50 8.47 -2.63
N VAL A 15 20.65 9.11 -2.38
CA VAL A 15 21.22 9.30 -1.04
C VAL A 15 20.16 9.87 -0.09
N GLY A 16 19.86 9.15 1.00
CA GLY A 16 18.83 9.50 1.98
C GLY A 16 17.43 8.90 1.73
N PHE A 17 17.24 8.18 0.62
CA PHE A 17 16.00 7.45 0.29
C PHE A 17 16.28 5.96 0.06
N GLU A 18 17.37 5.45 0.60
CA GLU A 18 17.68 4.02 0.60
C GLU A 18 16.57 3.26 1.33
N VAL A 19 16.00 2.26 0.66
CA VAL A 19 14.99 1.39 1.27
C VAL A 19 15.71 0.55 2.32
N PRO A 20 15.38 0.66 3.62
CA PRO A 20 16.03 -0.14 4.63
C PRO A 20 15.73 -1.61 4.37
N THR A 21 16.76 -2.46 4.49
CA THR A 21 16.53 -3.90 4.51
C THR A 21 15.68 -4.25 5.71
N SER A 22 14.72 -5.17 5.52
CA SER A 22 14.04 -5.80 6.65
C SER A 22 15.09 -6.36 7.61
N PRO A 23 14.94 -6.17 8.93
CA PRO A 23 15.84 -6.77 9.89
C PRO A 23 15.85 -8.30 9.80
N ASP A 24 17.03 -8.92 9.86
CA ASP A 24 17.20 -10.38 9.69
C ASP A 24 16.43 -11.22 10.74
N SER A 25 16.20 -10.68 11.93
CA SER A 25 15.50 -11.40 13.01
C SER A 25 14.85 -10.51 14.08
N SER A 26 14.64 -9.21 13.83
CA SER A 26 14.12 -8.29 14.87
C SER A 26 12.59 -8.25 14.96
N TYR A 27 11.87 -8.88 14.04
CA TYR A 27 10.41 -8.93 14.09
C TYR A 27 9.96 -9.81 15.26
N ASN A 28 9.31 -9.20 16.24
CA ASN A 28 8.66 -9.87 17.36
C ASN A 28 7.22 -9.32 17.50
N ASN A 29 6.40 -9.96 18.33
CA ASN A 29 5.04 -9.50 18.62
C ASN A 29 4.78 -9.48 20.14
N PRO A 30 5.58 -8.77 20.96
CA PRO A 30 5.28 -8.57 22.37
C PRO A 30 4.00 -7.75 22.50
N ILE A 31 3.24 -7.99 23.57
CA ILE A 31 2.08 -7.16 23.90
C ILE A 31 2.61 -5.76 24.29
N PRO A 32 2.15 -4.67 23.67
CA PRO A 32 2.58 -3.31 24.03
C PRO A 32 2.36 -3.01 25.51
N GLY A 33 3.27 -2.26 26.12
CA GLY A 33 3.18 -1.83 27.51
C GLY A 33 2.46 -0.48 27.66
N ASN A 34 2.16 -0.11 28.90
CA ASN A 34 1.55 1.19 29.24
C ASN A 34 2.40 2.41 28.81
N GLU A 35 3.73 2.28 28.77
CA GLU A 35 4.63 3.36 28.31
C GLU A 35 4.55 3.59 26.79
N ASP A 36 4.21 2.55 26.02
CA ASP A 36 4.00 2.64 24.57
C ASP A 36 2.68 3.35 24.25
N GLU A 37 1.66 3.16 25.10
CA GLU A 37 0.35 3.81 24.98
C GLU A 37 0.39 5.31 25.27
N ALA A 38 1.40 5.77 26.04
CA ALA A 38 1.52 7.18 26.43
C ALA A 38 2.04 8.09 25.29
N ARG A 39 2.57 7.51 24.20
CA ARG A 39 3.07 8.28 23.06
C ARG A 39 1.96 8.44 22.01
N GLU A 40 1.60 9.69 21.72
CA GLU A 40 0.63 9.98 20.68
C GLU A 40 1.17 9.53 19.31
N PRO A 41 0.39 8.77 18.52
CA PRO A 41 0.82 8.35 17.20
C PRO A 41 0.96 9.56 16.27
N PRO A 42 1.88 9.50 15.29
CA PRO A 42 2.00 10.58 14.31
C PRO A 42 0.70 10.75 13.53
N LEU A 43 0.38 12.00 13.21
CA LEU A 43 -0.76 12.33 12.37
C LEU A 43 -0.58 11.71 10.97
N ALA A 44 -1.68 11.16 10.44
CA ALA A 44 -1.68 10.63 9.09
C ALA A 44 -1.42 11.74 8.06
N PRO A 45 -0.51 11.53 7.09
CA PRO A 45 -0.31 12.50 6.02
C PRO A 45 -1.60 12.74 5.23
N PRO A 46 -1.97 14.00 4.92
CA PRO A 46 -3.22 14.32 4.24
C PRO A 46 -3.32 13.70 2.84
N HIS A 47 -2.17 13.46 2.18
CA HIS A 47 -2.08 12.81 0.87
C HIS A 47 -2.71 11.42 0.84
N LEU A 48 -2.72 10.68 1.96
CA LEU A 48 -3.32 9.35 2.03
C LEU A 48 -4.85 9.37 1.87
N ASN A 49 -5.49 10.52 2.01
CA ASN A 49 -6.94 10.66 1.81
C ASN A 49 -7.33 10.84 0.34
N GLN A 50 -6.36 11.06 -0.56
CA GLN A 50 -6.59 11.36 -1.98
C GLN A 50 -6.39 10.11 -2.85
N THR A 51 -7.31 9.16 -2.81
CA THR A 51 -7.20 7.93 -3.63
C THR A 51 -7.55 8.18 -5.10
N LEU A 52 -6.78 7.60 -6.02
CA LEU A 52 -7.04 7.67 -7.47
C LEU A 52 -8.44 7.19 -7.85
N LEU A 53 -8.96 6.23 -7.08
CA LEU A 53 -10.25 5.58 -7.33
C LEU A 53 -11.46 6.38 -6.83
N SER A 54 -11.23 7.50 -6.12
CA SER A 54 -12.31 8.38 -5.64
C SER A 54 -12.73 9.42 -6.67
N PHE A 55 -11.96 9.59 -7.74
CA PHE A 55 -12.30 10.50 -8.82
C PHE A 55 -13.32 9.85 -9.75
N PRO A 56 -14.36 10.59 -10.20
CA PRO A 56 -15.28 10.07 -11.19
C PRO A 56 -14.50 9.77 -12.48
N PRO A 57 -14.87 8.69 -13.21
CA PRO A 57 -14.24 8.41 -14.50
C PRO A 57 -14.45 9.58 -15.46
N SER A 58 -13.38 10.01 -16.13
CA SER A 58 -13.48 10.97 -17.23
C SER A 58 -14.33 10.38 -18.36
N GLN A 59 -15.23 11.17 -18.94
CA GLN A 59 -16.14 10.70 -20.00
C GLN A 59 -15.40 10.24 -21.27
N ASP A 60 -14.21 10.77 -21.53
CA ASP A 60 -13.45 10.48 -22.77
C ASP A 60 -12.54 9.25 -22.67
N ASP A 61 -12.15 8.82 -21.46
CA ASP A 61 -11.26 7.67 -21.25
C ASP A 61 -11.58 7.01 -19.91
N SER A 62 -12.48 6.03 -19.92
CA SER A 62 -12.94 5.31 -18.72
C SER A 62 -11.84 4.47 -18.03
N SER A 63 -10.65 4.37 -18.62
CA SER A 63 -9.53 3.55 -18.13
C SER A 63 -8.30 4.36 -17.68
N SER A 64 -8.27 5.68 -17.93
CA SER A 64 -7.09 6.48 -17.60
C SER A 64 -7.22 7.11 -16.22
N LEU A 65 -6.54 6.53 -15.23
CA LEU A 65 -6.38 7.14 -13.91
C LEU A 65 -5.41 8.33 -13.97
N PRO A 66 -5.58 9.36 -13.12
CA PRO A 66 -4.62 10.46 -13.03
C PRO A 66 -3.26 9.95 -12.54
N LEU A 67 -2.19 10.68 -12.87
CA LEU A 67 -0.84 10.35 -12.44
C LEU A 67 -0.76 10.36 -10.89
N PRO A 68 -0.38 9.24 -10.24
CA PRO A 68 -0.27 9.21 -8.79
C PRO A 68 0.89 10.05 -8.26
N GLN A 69 0.69 10.61 -7.07
CA GLN A 69 1.80 11.10 -6.25
C GLN A 69 2.61 9.90 -5.72
N ASN A 70 3.93 10.05 -5.60
CA ASN A 70 4.77 8.96 -5.09
C ASN A 70 4.39 8.51 -3.66
N VAL A 71 3.85 9.43 -2.85
CA VAL A 71 3.44 9.19 -1.45
C VAL A 71 2.25 8.22 -1.34
N ILE A 72 1.43 8.05 -2.38
CA ILE A 72 0.26 7.16 -2.32
C ILE A 72 0.54 5.75 -2.86
N LEU A 73 1.75 5.51 -3.37
CA LEU A 73 2.16 4.21 -3.88
C LEU A 73 2.35 3.22 -2.72
N ASN A 74 2.01 1.95 -2.96
CA ASN A 74 2.13 0.86 -1.99
C ASN A 74 1.25 1.00 -0.72
N HIS A 75 0.33 1.96 -0.70
CA HIS A 75 -0.67 2.09 0.36
C HIS A 75 -1.94 1.29 0.00
N LEU A 76 -2.45 0.53 0.98
CA LEU A 76 -3.68 -0.23 0.85
C LEU A 76 -4.90 0.67 1.08
N TYR A 77 -5.82 0.66 0.13
CA TYR A 77 -7.11 1.33 0.20
C TYR A 77 -8.23 0.29 0.35
N ILE A 78 -9.23 0.63 1.15
CA ILE A 78 -10.40 -0.22 1.37
C ILE A 78 -11.64 0.62 1.14
N GLU A 79 -12.57 0.10 0.34
CA GLU A 79 -13.88 0.72 0.18
C GLU A 79 -14.63 0.69 1.52
N LYS A 80 -15.05 1.86 2.01
CA LYS A 80 -15.75 1.99 3.30
C LYS A 80 -17.18 1.44 3.28
N GLU A 81 -17.74 1.13 2.10
CA GLU A 81 -19.11 0.67 1.96
C GLU A 81 -19.28 -0.78 2.45
N SER A 82 -19.67 -0.94 3.70
CA SER A 82 -19.93 -2.23 4.33
C SER A 82 -21.33 -2.78 4.03
N SER A 83 -21.99 -2.39 2.94
CA SER A 83 -23.32 -2.91 2.57
C SER A 83 -23.21 -4.24 1.82
N ARG A 84 -22.05 -4.50 1.19
CA ARG A 84 -21.83 -5.64 0.29
C ARG A 84 -21.32 -6.86 1.06
N SER A 85 -21.51 -8.05 0.48
CA SER A 85 -20.88 -9.31 0.94
C SER A 85 -19.43 -9.46 0.48
N VAL A 86 -18.88 -8.41 -0.15
CA VAL A 86 -17.52 -8.33 -0.66
C VAL A 86 -16.83 -7.11 -0.09
N VAL A 87 -15.54 -7.19 0.12
CA VAL A 87 -14.66 -6.06 0.40
C VAL A 87 -13.81 -5.80 -0.84
N ALA A 88 -13.81 -4.55 -1.30
CA ALA A 88 -12.93 -4.08 -2.35
C ALA A 88 -11.64 -3.50 -1.75
N LEU A 89 -10.50 -4.04 -2.19
CA LEU A 89 -9.16 -3.64 -1.78
C LEU A 89 -8.43 -3.04 -2.99
N GLY A 90 -7.88 -1.84 -2.84
CA GLY A 90 -7.14 -1.13 -3.89
C GLY A 90 -5.68 -0.90 -3.51
N ILE A 91 -4.75 -1.07 -4.45
CA ILE A 91 -3.34 -0.70 -4.27
C ILE A 91 -2.77 -0.16 -5.58
N THR A 92 -1.91 0.86 -5.51
CA THR A 92 -1.19 1.37 -6.67
C THR A 92 0.30 1.06 -6.52
N HIS A 93 0.88 0.39 -7.51
CA HIS A 93 2.29 0.04 -7.55
C HIS A 93 2.98 0.61 -8.79
N ARG A 94 4.27 0.92 -8.69
CA ARG A 94 5.07 1.40 -9.82
C ARG A 94 5.83 0.23 -10.45
N TYR A 95 5.55 -0.05 -11.71
CA TYR A 95 6.31 -1.00 -12.53
C TYR A 95 7.16 -0.24 -13.55
N ARG A 96 8.48 -0.20 -13.31
CA ARG A 96 9.43 0.64 -14.08
C ARG A 96 8.98 2.11 -14.08
N SER A 97 8.62 2.65 -15.25
CA SER A 97 8.15 4.03 -15.46
C SER A 97 6.63 4.16 -15.56
N LYS A 98 5.88 3.09 -15.24
CA LYS A 98 4.41 3.05 -15.30
C LYS A 98 3.81 2.73 -13.94
N PHE A 99 2.55 3.10 -13.76
CA PHE A 99 1.79 2.87 -12.54
C PHE A 99 0.64 1.92 -12.84
N VAL A 100 0.40 0.98 -11.93
CA VAL A 100 -0.65 -0.02 -12.03
C VAL A 100 -1.48 0.04 -10.75
N THR A 101 -2.78 0.30 -10.89
CA THR A 101 -3.73 0.22 -9.79
C THR A 101 -4.49 -1.10 -9.89
N VAL A 102 -4.39 -1.93 -8.86
CA VAL A 102 -5.07 -3.21 -8.75
C VAL A 102 -6.23 -3.08 -7.78
N VAL A 103 -7.41 -3.58 -8.18
CA VAL A 103 -8.58 -3.70 -7.32
C VAL A 103 -8.94 -5.17 -7.15
N LEU A 104 -8.88 -5.67 -5.92
CA LEU A 104 -9.25 -7.02 -5.54
C LEU A 104 -10.61 -7.00 -4.82
N TYR A 105 -11.57 -7.74 -5.37
CA TYR A 105 -12.85 -7.99 -4.71
C TYR A 105 -12.78 -9.33 -3.98
N LYS A 106 -12.82 -9.30 -2.65
CA LYS A 106 -12.75 -10.49 -1.80
C LYS A 106 -14.08 -10.68 -1.06
N PRO A 107 -14.77 -11.82 -1.21
CA PRO A 107 -15.94 -12.14 -0.40
C PRO A 107 -15.61 -12.17 1.08
N VAL A 108 -16.51 -11.64 1.92
CA VAL A 108 -16.40 -11.68 3.37
C VAL A 108 -17.57 -12.46 3.93
N GLN A 109 -17.27 -13.55 4.62
CA GLN A 109 -18.29 -14.32 5.33
C GLN A 109 -18.79 -13.45 6.49
N ARG A 110 -19.99 -12.91 6.36
CA ARG A 110 -20.73 -12.45 7.52
C ARG A 110 -21.17 -13.70 8.24
N ARG A 111 -20.45 -14.07 9.30
CA ARG A 111 -20.89 -15.11 10.22
C ARG A 111 -22.25 -14.65 10.73
N GLY A 112 -23.31 -15.25 10.19
CA GLY A 112 -24.68 -14.96 10.56
C GLY A 112 -24.85 -15.15 12.05
N THR A 113 -25.47 -14.17 12.69
CA THR A 113 -26.12 -14.34 14.00
C THR A 113 -27.23 -15.35 13.89
#